data_AF-A0A258W595-F1
#
_entry.id   AF-A0A258W595-F1
#
_cell.length_a   1.000
_cell.length_b   1.000
_cell.length_c   1.000
_cell.angle_alpha   90.00
_cell.angle_beta   90.00
_cell.angle_gamma   90.00
#
_symmetry.space_group_name_H-M   'P 1'
#
loop_
_entity.id
_entity.type
_entity.pdbx_description
1 polymer ?
#
loop_
_entity_poly.entity_id
_entity_poly.type
_entity_poly.pdbx_seq_one_letter_code
_entity_poly.pdbx_strand_id
1 'polypeptide(L)'
;MKRFSLFFILTLVVEIAFSQQVALGHITQFNVASDVLPKIKQQAKPDDVWSDVSLDVNWLLGGINSKSCAGSQKTYIGCVMAVQAFASVLKKNLEVIPVALLNGKQPFYQAGRLALVEMPLPTIKTPKEAFGYFEEVRKQLSTRFFAASAAFIKTPNTDFELMLTELNKRAGVDVKPAVFVAAATKYFESALDPHTSMRPTKEMELASRENGESFVGIGIEFVKLEQGLMVKRVLKGSGAGLAGVQAGDIVTAADGKAFKGLSDDDMVAVMRGVENTTVKLTVERNLKVMDISIVRKKIVNPVVSSESMNFNGKSIVYIRLTNFMYSNICDEFARVISAWDKQNISGYVLDLRSNPGGNVLIASCVGGMFLGNNKVISYFEKKSMFGIQYDSLPTKASVTTDKPLSVLVNAYSASASELVSGAIRDYNRGYIVGQTSFGKGSYQGCSPLQNQGELTVCSTQGLFFAPSGNSNQTVGIEPHISVYMNKEVQESETYAMREVQMYLFPLPTKKMPNAPAGPWNQLKAPKQCLRNLKLESVYDQAASSIPYYKDYQLLNGLAAVNCWGAR
;
A
#
# COMPACT_ATOMS: atom_id res chain seq x y z
N MET A 1 35.16 -50.64 1.82
CA MET A 1 35.47 -49.49 0.95
C MET A 1 34.31 -48.50 1.05
N LYS A 2 34.04 -47.77 2.15
CA LYS A 2 34.77 -46.71 2.87
C LYS A 2 35.52 -45.70 2.00
N ARG A 3 34.96 -44.47 2.04
CA ARG A 3 35.59 -43.13 2.02
C ARG A 3 36.11 -42.58 0.69
N PHE A 4 35.67 -41.35 0.42
CA PHE A 4 36.16 -40.25 -0.43
C PHE A 4 34.93 -39.75 -1.22
N SER A 5 34.33 -38.58 -0.99
CA SER A 5 34.88 -37.32 -0.49
C SER A 5 33.74 -36.49 0.13
N LEU A 6 33.72 -36.42 1.47
CA LEU A 6 32.87 -35.51 2.25
C LEU A 6 33.82 -34.57 3.02
N PHE A 7 34.64 -33.82 2.30
CA PHE A 7 35.61 -32.89 2.91
C PHE A 7 35.87 -31.62 2.09
N PHE A 8 35.10 -31.35 1.02
CA PHE A 8 35.27 -30.15 0.19
C PHE A 8 34.04 -29.23 0.09
N ILE A 9 32.95 -29.55 0.80
CA ILE A 9 31.73 -28.70 0.82
C ILE A 9 31.51 -28.06 2.21
N LEU A 10 32.32 -28.40 3.22
CA LEU A 10 32.22 -27.81 4.56
C LEU A 10 33.07 -26.54 4.78
N THR A 11 33.77 -26.05 3.76
CA THR A 11 34.67 -24.88 3.88
C THR A 11 34.20 -23.63 3.15
N LEU A 12 32.99 -23.61 2.59
CA LEU A 12 32.42 -22.39 1.97
C LEU A 12 31.20 -21.79 2.69
N VAL A 13 30.75 -22.39 3.79
CA VAL A 13 29.60 -21.89 4.59
C VAL A 13 30.04 -21.25 5.91
N VAL A 14 31.35 -21.26 6.23
CA VAL A 14 31.87 -20.69 7.49
C VAL A 14 32.44 -19.27 7.31
N GLU A 15 32.59 -18.74 6.09
CA GLU A 15 33.15 -17.39 5.87
C GLU A 15 32.13 -16.24 5.66
N ILE A 16 30.82 -16.52 5.64
CA ILE A 16 29.80 -15.44 5.56
C ILE A 16 29.13 -15.19 6.92
N ALA A 17 29.33 -16.06 7.90
CA ALA A 17 28.76 -15.90 9.24
C ALA A 17 29.61 -15.06 10.21
N PHE A 18 30.80 -14.59 9.80
CA PHE A 18 31.74 -13.88 10.70
C PHE A 18 32.09 -12.44 10.33
N SER A 19 31.42 -11.81 9.34
CA SER A 19 31.76 -10.42 8.92
C SER A 19 30.67 -9.37 9.16
N GLN A 20 29.71 -9.59 10.07
CA GLN A 20 28.83 -8.52 10.56
C GLN A 20 28.73 -8.52 12.10
N GLN A 21 29.88 -8.50 12.76
CA GLN A 21 30.04 -7.76 14.00
C GLN A 21 30.41 -6.32 13.64
N VAL A 22 29.92 -5.35 14.42
CA VAL A 22 30.05 -3.87 14.25
C VAL A 22 29.00 -3.32 13.27
N ALA A 23 27.93 -2.64 13.68
CA ALA A 23 27.90 -1.50 14.59
C ALA A 23 26.70 -1.57 15.55
N LEU A 24 26.98 -1.92 16.80
CA LEU A 24 26.12 -1.69 17.95
C LEU A 24 26.60 -0.39 18.60
N GLY A 25 25.96 0.73 18.28
CA GLY A 25 26.27 2.02 18.87
C GLY A 25 24.99 2.81 19.06
N HIS A 26 24.55 2.93 20.31
CA HIS A 26 23.33 3.58 20.78
C HIS A 26 22.01 2.83 20.50
N ILE A 27 21.95 1.61 21.04
CA ILE A 27 20.71 0.95 21.40
C ILE A 27 20.28 1.48 22.78
N THR A 28 19.28 2.35 22.84
CA THR A 28 18.40 2.35 24.01
C THR A 28 17.60 1.06 23.94
N GLN A 29 17.99 0.09 24.77
CA GLN A 29 17.47 -1.27 24.77
C GLN A 29 15.99 -1.26 25.15
N PHE A 30 15.12 -1.62 24.20
CA PHE A 30 13.85 -2.23 24.55
C PHE A 30 14.11 -3.73 24.60
N ASN A 31 14.35 -4.25 25.80
CA ASN A 31 14.72 -5.64 26.00
C ASN A 31 13.44 -6.41 26.32
N VAL A 32 12.91 -7.15 25.34
CA VAL A 32 11.65 -7.92 25.45
C VAL A 32 11.63 -8.84 26.69
N ALA A 33 12.81 -9.33 27.11
CA ALA A 33 12.92 -10.16 28.31
C ALA A 33 12.71 -9.40 29.63
N SER A 34 13.08 -8.12 29.70
CA SER A 34 12.92 -7.29 30.90
C SER A 34 11.68 -6.39 30.86
N ASP A 35 11.22 -5.98 29.68
CA ASP A 35 10.23 -4.90 29.56
C ASP A 35 8.82 -5.41 29.27
N VAL A 36 8.71 -6.61 28.66
CA VAL A 36 7.46 -7.20 28.18
C VAL A 36 7.10 -8.45 28.99
N LEU A 37 8.07 -9.32 29.25
CA LEU A 37 7.87 -10.58 30.01
C LEU A 37 7.30 -10.40 31.43
N PRO A 38 7.69 -9.37 32.22
CA PRO A 38 7.09 -9.14 33.54
C PRO A 38 5.64 -8.65 33.46
N LYS A 39 5.30 -7.87 32.43
CA LYS A 39 3.93 -7.36 32.21
C LYS A 39 2.98 -8.47 31.73
N ILE A 40 3.47 -9.36 30.86
CA ILE A 40 2.76 -10.58 30.45
C ILE A 40 2.48 -11.50 31.64
N LYS A 41 3.46 -11.68 32.55
CA LYS A 41 3.32 -12.53 33.74
C LYS A 41 2.34 -11.99 34.78
N GLN A 42 2.08 -10.68 34.81
CA GLN A 42 1.13 -10.06 35.75
C GLN A 42 -0.33 -10.13 35.29
N GLN A 43 -0.60 -10.37 33.99
CA GLN A 43 -1.96 -10.35 33.43
C GLN A 43 -2.48 -11.73 33.01
N ALA A 44 -1.61 -12.73 32.87
CA ALA A 44 -2.04 -14.09 32.56
C ALA A 44 -2.45 -14.86 33.84
N LYS A 45 -3.70 -14.70 34.28
CA LYS A 45 -4.36 -15.77 35.05
C LYS A 45 -4.92 -16.79 34.04
N PRO A 46 -4.71 -18.10 34.23
CA PRO A 46 -5.10 -19.12 33.26
C PRO A 46 -6.59 -19.14 32.85
N ASP A 47 -7.49 -18.56 33.67
CA ASP A 47 -8.92 -18.86 33.56
C ASP A 47 -9.84 -17.68 33.18
N ASP A 48 -9.36 -16.42 33.12
CA ASP A 48 -10.24 -15.24 33.00
C ASP A 48 -10.03 -14.40 31.72
N VAL A 49 -10.28 -14.93 30.52
CA VAL A 49 -10.27 -14.06 29.30
C VAL A 49 -11.28 -14.42 28.18
N TRP A 50 -12.03 -15.55 28.23
CA TRP A 50 -12.66 -16.11 27.01
C TRP A 50 -14.15 -16.46 27.06
N SER A 51 -14.90 -16.06 28.09
CA SER A 51 -16.32 -16.44 28.24
C SER A 51 -17.25 -15.92 27.13
N ASP A 52 -16.87 -14.83 26.45
CA ASP A 52 -17.82 -14.09 25.58
C ASP A 52 -17.72 -14.45 24.09
N VAL A 53 -16.82 -15.36 23.71
CA VAL A 53 -16.62 -15.81 22.32
C VAL A 53 -16.61 -17.34 22.13
N SER A 54 -16.81 -18.11 23.20
CA SER A 54 -16.89 -19.58 23.18
C SER A 54 -15.70 -20.31 22.52
N LEU A 55 -14.57 -19.63 22.32
CA LEU A 55 -13.35 -20.21 21.74
C LEU A 55 -12.36 -20.56 22.86
N ASP A 56 -12.09 -21.86 23.02
CA ASP A 56 -11.15 -22.40 24.02
C ASP A 56 -9.69 -22.29 23.53
N VAL A 57 -8.82 -21.71 24.36
CA VAL A 57 -7.37 -21.57 24.11
C VAL A 57 -6.70 -22.94 23.96
N ASN A 58 -7.15 -23.96 24.70
CA ASN A 58 -6.58 -25.31 24.60
C ASN A 58 -6.84 -25.96 23.24
N TRP A 59 -7.94 -25.58 22.58
CA TRP A 59 -8.30 -26.04 21.24
C TRP A 59 -7.42 -25.42 20.14
N LEU A 60 -7.15 -24.10 20.21
CA LEU A 60 -6.21 -23.40 19.32
C LEU A 60 -4.80 -23.99 19.43
N LEU A 61 -4.36 -24.29 20.65
CA LEU A 61 -3.09 -24.94 20.92
C LEU A 61 -3.05 -26.39 20.42
N GLY A 62 -4.17 -27.11 20.45
CA GLY A 62 -4.29 -28.44 19.86
C GLY A 62 -4.18 -28.44 18.33
N GLY A 63 -4.76 -27.44 17.67
CA GLY A 63 -4.70 -27.27 16.22
C GLY A 63 -3.28 -26.97 15.71
N ILE A 64 -2.56 -26.06 16.36
CA ILE A 64 -1.19 -25.72 15.94
C ILE A 64 -0.19 -26.85 16.26
N ASN A 65 -0.41 -27.61 17.35
CA ASN A 65 0.40 -28.77 17.70
C ASN A 65 -0.03 -30.07 16.98
N SER A 66 -0.95 -29.99 16.02
CA SER A 66 -1.40 -31.14 15.23
C SER A 66 -0.32 -31.61 14.24
N LYS A 67 -0.36 -32.90 13.86
CA LYS A 67 0.56 -33.47 12.87
C LYS A 67 0.47 -32.78 11.50
N SER A 68 -0.65 -32.15 11.17
CA SER A 68 -0.90 -31.42 9.93
C SER A 68 -0.19 -30.05 9.89
N CYS A 69 -0.14 -29.31 11.00
CA CYS A 69 0.63 -28.07 11.08
C CYS A 69 2.14 -28.31 11.24
N ALA A 70 2.55 -29.51 11.66
CA ALA A 70 3.96 -29.91 11.78
C ALA A 70 4.61 -30.42 10.47
N GLY A 71 3.86 -30.42 9.35
CA GLY A 71 4.27 -31.13 8.11
C GLY A 71 5.25 -30.40 7.20
N SER A 72 5.36 -29.07 7.26
CA SER A 72 6.40 -28.30 6.55
C SER A 72 6.58 -26.92 7.17
N GLN A 73 7.75 -26.29 6.95
CA GLN A 73 8.02 -24.93 7.38
C GLN A 73 6.89 -23.97 6.97
N LYS A 74 6.57 -23.91 5.66
CA LYS A 74 5.54 -23.04 5.06
C LYS A 74 4.16 -23.25 5.67
N THR A 75 3.83 -24.51 5.96
CA THR A 75 2.56 -24.93 6.56
C THR A 75 2.42 -24.45 7.99
N TYR A 76 3.46 -24.64 8.80
CA TYR A 76 3.49 -24.22 10.19
C TYR A 76 3.33 -22.71 10.32
N ILE A 77 4.08 -21.94 9.50
CA ILE A 77 3.97 -20.48 9.41
C ILE A 77 2.53 -20.09 9.03
N GLY A 78 1.99 -20.79 8.04
CA GLY A 78 0.62 -20.65 7.61
C GLY A 78 -0.43 -20.85 8.69
N CYS A 79 -0.30 -21.92 9.49
CA CYS A 79 -1.16 -22.20 10.62
C CYS A 79 -1.05 -21.10 11.70
N VAL A 80 0.18 -20.67 12.03
CA VAL A 80 0.44 -19.62 13.03
C VAL A 80 -0.15 -18.28 12.57
N MET A 81 0.02 -17.93 11.30
CA MET A 81 -0.50 -16.68 10.73
C MET A 81 -2.02 -16.72 10.56
N ALA A 82 -2.60 -17.87 10.20
CA ALA A 82 -4.04 -18.06 10.18
C ALA A 82 -4.62 -17.88 11.59
N VAL A 83 -4.00 -18.47 12.61
CA VAL A 83 -4.40 -18.27 14.01
C VAL A 83 -4.28 -16.81 14.43
N GLN A 84 -3.19 -16.11 14.09
CA GLN A 84 -3.06 -14.66 14.37
C GLN A 84 -4.12 -13.84 13.63
N ALA A 85 -4.46 -14.19 12.39
CA ALA A 85 -5.53 -13.56 11.64
C ALA A 85 -6.90 -13.78 12.30
N PHE A 86 -7.20 -14.99 12.76
CA PHE A 86 -8.42 -15.28 13.55
C PHE A 86 -8.44 -14.50 14.87
N ALA A 87 -7.31 -14.42 15.55
CA ALA A 87 -7.19 -13.71 16.82
C ALA A 87 -7.41 -12.19 16.67
N SER A 88 -7.03 -11.63 15.51
CA SER A 88 -7.31 -10.23 15.15
C SER A 88 -8.81 -9.92 15.00
N VAL A 89 -9.63 -10.91 14.62
CA VAL A 89 -11.09 -10.78 14.53
C VAL A 89 -11.73 -10.68 15.92
N LEU A 90 -11.07 -11.19 16.96
CA LEU A 90 -11.55 -11.17 18.35
C LEU A 90 -11.32 -9.83 19.08
N LYS A 91 -10.91 -8.77 18.36
CA LYS A 91 -10.59 -7.42 18.90
C LYS A 91 -9.54 -7.42 20.04
N LYS A 92 -8.70 -8.46 20.12
CA LYS A 92 -7.60 -8.56 21.11
C LYS A 92 -6.26 -8.75 20.38
N ASN A 93 -5.18 -8.19 20.93
CA ASN A 93 -3.84 -8.27 20.32
C ASN A 93 -3.13 -9.54 20.77
N LEU A 94 -3.46 -10.63 20.11
CA LEU A 94 -3.03 -11.96 20.50
C LEU A 94 -1.88 -12.42 19.62
N GLU A 95 -0.79 -12.87 20.24
CA GLU A 95 0.37 -13.45 19.55
C GLU A 95 0.57 -14.90 19.96
N VAL A 96 0.98 -15.73 19.00
CA VAL A 96 1.33 -17.14 19.25
C VAL A 96 2.83 -17.21 19.50
N ILE A 97 3.23 -17.58 20.72
CA ILE A 97 4.64 -17.68 21.10
C ILE A 97 4.97 -19.07 21.67
N PRO A 98 6.17 -19.62 21.41
CA PRO A 98 6.64 -20.81 22.10
C PRO A 98 6.61 -20.66 23.62
N VAL A 99 5.99 -21.63 24.32
CA VAL A 99 5.93 -21.68 25.80
C VAL A 99 7.32 -21.61 26.42
N ALA A 100 8.33 -22.15 25.73
CA ALA A 100 9.73 -22.09 26.15
C ALA A 100 10.26 -20.65 26.30
N LEU A 101 9.74 -19.68 25.53
CA LEU A 101 10.12 -18.27 25.61
C LEU A 101 9.48 -17.55 26.81
N LEU A 102 8.30 -17.98 27.28
CA LEU A 102 7.64 -17.43 28.47
C LEU A 102 8.37 -17.77 29.78
N ASN A 103 9.09 -18.90 29.77
CA ASN A 103 9.76 -19.42 30.96
C ASN A 103 11.23 -18.99 31.07
N GLY A 104 11.77 -18.27 30.09
CA GLY A 104 13.07 -17.61 30.14
C GLY A 104 14.30 -18.51 30.36
N LYS A 105 14.18 -19.83 30.16
CA LYS A 105 15.19 -20.80 30.62
C LYS A 105 15.58 -21.91 29.63
N GLN A 106 15.16 -21.88 28.37
CA GLN A 106 15.44 -22.98 27.42
C GLN A 106 15.93 -22.47 26.06
N PRO A 107 16.94 -23.12 25.44
CA PRO A 107 17.37 -22.81 24.09
C PRO A 107 16.28 -23.12 23.05
N PHE A 108 16.27 -22.35 21.97
CA PHE A 108 15.19 -22.21 20.97
C PHE A 108 14.74 -23.53 20.30
N TYR A 109 15.57 -24.57 20.33
CA TYR A 109 15.39 -25.82 19.57
C TYR A 109 14.50 -26.88 20.24
N GLN A 110 13.92 -26.60 21.41
CA GLN A 110 12.99 -27.52 22.12
C GLN A 110 11.54 -26.99 22.21
N ALA A 111 11.06 -26.32 21.16
CA ALA A 111 9.69 -25.78 21.13
C ALA A 111 8.64 -26.88 20.88
N GLY A 112 8.25 -27.60 21.94
CA GLY A 112 7.19 -28.62 21.89
C GLY A 112 5.77 -28.10 22.18
N ARG A 113 5.62 -26.84 22.61
CA ARG A 113 4.31 -26.23 22.92
C ARG A 113 4.30 -24.73 22.63
N LEU A 114 3.20 -24.26 22.03
CA LEU A 114 2.89 -22.84 21.84
C LEU A 114 1.93 -22.34 22.93
N ALA A 115 1.93 -21.04 23.16
CA ALA A 115 1.00 -20.29 24.00
C ALA A 115 0.41 -19.16 23.16
N LEU A 116 -0.89 -18.92 23.32
CA LEU A 116 -1.53 -17.69 22.86
C LEU A 116 -1.38 -16.66 23.98
N VAL A 117 -0.81 -15.51 23.68
CA VAL A 117 -0.56 -14.46 24.68
C VAL A 117 -1.14 -13.15 24.18
N GLU A 118 -1.93 -12.51 25.03
CA GLU A 118 -2.35 -11.14 24.81
C GLU A 118 -1.15 -10.23 25.02
N MET A 119 -0.67 -9.67 23.92
CA MET A 119 0.37 -8.67 23.96
C MET A 119 -0.25 -7.32 24.29
N PRO A 120 0.26 -6.63 25.33
CA PRO A 120 -0.13 -5.24 25.51
C PRO A 120 0.26 -4.49 24.25
N LEU A 121 -0.71 -3.82 23.63
CA LEU A 121 -0.40 -2.92 22.53
C LEU A 121 0.64 -1.92 23.02
N PRO A 122 1.75 -1.73 22.30
CA PRO A 122 2.63 -0.63 22.61
C PRO A 122 1.79 0.65 22.56
N THR A 123 1.97 1.52 23.56
CA THR A 123 1.42 2.87 23.48
C THR A 123 2.22 3.63 22.42
N ILE A 124 1.77 3.55 21.17
CA ILE A 124 2.35 4.26 20.04
C ILE A 124 1.81 5.69 20.07
N LYS A 125 2.69 6.66 20.28
CA LYS A 125 2.33 8.09 20.34
C LYS A 125 2.69 8.83 19.06
N THR A 126 3.64 8.30 18.28
CA THR A 126 4.13 8.95 17.05
C THR A 126 4.20 7.97 15.87
N PRO A 127 4.12 8.46 14.62
CA PRO A 127 4.36 7.64 13.43
C PRO A 127 5.74 6.96 13.43
N LYS A 128 6.75 7.62 14.01
CA LYS A 128 8.11 7.07 14.17
C LYS A 128 8.14 5.86 15.09
N GLU A 129 7.47 5.95 16.24
CA GLU A 129 7.33 4.82 17.17
C GLU A 129 6.57 3.67 16.51
N ALA A 130 5.52 3.98 15.75
CA ALA A 130 4.77 2.98 14.99
C ALA A 130 5.67 2.25 13.99
N PHE A 131 6.40 3.01 13.17
CA PHE A 131 7.30 2.47 12.15
C PHE A 131 8.44 1.67 12.76
N GLY A 132 9.08 2.18 13.82
CA GLY A 132 10.13 1.46 14.54
C GLY A 132 9.64 0.16 15.16
N TYR A 133 8.42 0.16 15.72
CA TYR A 133 7.77 -1.04 16.23
C TYR A 133 7.53 -2.06 15.11
N PHE A 134 6.98 -1.64 13.97
CA PHE A 134 6.76 -2.54 12.82
C PHE A 134 8.06 -3.16 12.30
N GLU A 135 9.13 -2.37 12.16
CA GLU A 135 10.44 -2.88 11.73
C GLU A 135 11.05 -3.86 12.73
N GLU A 136 10.96 -3.58 14.02
CA GLU A 136 11.49 -4.46 15.05
C GLU A 136 10.71 -5.77 15.13
N VAL A 137 9.38 -5.72 15.09
CA VAL A 137 8.52 -6.91 15.02
C VAL A 137 8.85 -7.73 13.77
N ARG A 138 8.98 -7.09 12.61
CA ARG A 138 9.39 -7.75 11.35
C ARG A 138 10.75 -8.43 11.47
N LYS A 139 11.74 -7.74 12.05
CA LYS A 139 13.10 -8.27 12.27
C LYS A 139 13.09 -9.48 13.22
N GLN A 140 12.33 -9.40 14.31
CA GLN A 140 12.20 -10.50 15.25
C GLN A 140 11.47 -11.69 14.62
N LEU A 141 10.35 -11.47 13.93
CA LEU A 141 9.60 -12.52 13.24
C LEU A 141 10.44 -13.19 12.15
N SER A 142 11.16 -12.42 11.33
CA SER A 142 12.04 -12.98 10.29
C SER A 142 13.21 -13.76 10.88
N THR A 143 13.87 -13.25 11.92
CA THR A 143 14.97 -13.97 12.60
C THR A 143 14.49 -15.27 13.25
N ARG A 144 13.35 -15.22 13.98
CA ARG A 144 12.71 -16.40 14.60
C ARG A 144 12.30 -17.42 13.54
N PHE A 145 11.80 -16.96 12.40
CA PHE A 145 11.46 -17.79 11.25
C PHE A 145 12.68 -18.51 10.65
N PHE A 146 13.80 -17.81 10.43
CA PHE A 146 15.03 -18.41 9.90
C PHE A 146 15.63 -19.44 10.86
N ALA A 147 15.57 -19.18 12.17
CA ALA A 147 16.03 -20.14 13.18
C ALA A 147 15.16 -21.41 13.27
N ALA A 148 13.84 -21.28 13.16
CA ALA A 148 12.91 -22.41 13.18
C ALA A 148 12.96 -23.23 11.88
N SER A 149 13.14 -22.58 10.73
CA SER A 149 13.12 -23.22 9.42
C SER A 149 14.30 -24.12 9.11
N ALA A 150 15.50 -23.77 9.59
CA ALA A 150 16.69 -24.61 9.44
C ALA A 150 16.52 -26.03 10.04
N ALA A 151 15.60 -26.21 10.99
CA ALA A 151 15.32 -27.49 11.64
C ALA A 151 14.29 -28.38 10.88
N PHE A 152 13.55 -27.84 9.91
CA PHE A 152 12.37 -28.51 9.30
C PHE A 152 12.50 -28.83 7.80
N ILE A 153 13.69 -28.70 7.21
CA ILE A 153 13.96 -29.02 5.80
C ILE A 153 14.06 -30.55 5.63
N LYS A 154 12.92 -31.25 5.59
CA LYS A 154 12.71 -32.54 4.88
C LYS A 154 11.24 -32.98 4.98
N THR A 155 10.65 -33.24 3.80
CA THR A 155 9.31 -33.83 3.46
C THR A 155 8.10 -32.90 3.25
N PRO A 156 7.21 -33.20 2.25
CA PRO A 156 6.05 -32.36 1.89
C PRO A 156 4.68 -32.99 2.17
N ASN A 157 3.69 -32.11 2.40
CA ASN A 157 2.26 -32.12 2.03
C ASN A 157 1.36 -31.61 3.16
N THR A 158 0.39 -30.75 2.83
CA THR A 158 -0.61 -30.25 3.77
C THR A 158 -2.00 -30.38 3.17
N ASP A 159 -2.89 -31.01 3.92
CA ASP A 159 -4.30 -31.15 3.60
C ASP A 159 -5.10 -30.07 4.32
N PHE A 160 -5.40 -29.00 3.57
CA PHE A 160 -6.10 -27.81 4.05
C PHE A 160 -7.59 -28.07 4.29
N GLU A 161 -8.18 -29.00 3.56
CA GLU A 161 -9.59 -29.41 3.70
C GLU A 161 -9.82 -30.15 5.02
N LEU A 162 -8.84 -30.94 5.46
CA LEU A 162 -8.88 -31.60 6.76
C LEU A 162 -8.91 -30.57 7.90
N MET A 163 -8.10 -29.49 7.81
CA MET A 163 -8.15 -28.42 8.81
C MET A 163 -9.52 -27.73 8.83
N LEU A 164 -10.07 -27.40 7.67
CA LEU A 164 -11.36 -26.70 7.57
C LEU A 164 -12.52 -27.54 8.09
N THR A 165 -12.53 -28.82 7.72
CA THR A 165 -13.54 -29.79 8.16
C THR A 165 -13.51 -29.95 9.68
N GLU A 166 -12.31 -30.04 10.26
CA GLU A 166 -12.15 -30.17 11.70
C GLU A 166 -12.51 -28.88 12.46
N LEU A 167 -12.26 -27.71 11.84
CA LEU A 167 -12.65 -26.40 12.35
C LEU A 167 -14.17 -26.23 12.40
N ASN A 168 -14.87 -26.46 11.29
CA ASN A 168 -16.33 -26.31 11.21
C ASN A 168 -17.06 -27.29 12.16
N LYS A 169 -16.55 -28.52 12.25
CA LYS A 169 -17.14 -29.57 13.09
C LYS A 169 -16.99 -29.29 14.59
N ARG A 170 -15.94 -28.58 15.01
CA ARG A 170 -15.59 -28.40 16.44
C ARG A 170 -15.84 -27.00 17.00
N ALA A 171 -15.73 -25.96 16.18
CA ALA A 171 -16.01 -24.59 16.62
C ALA A 171 -17.52 -24.32 16.72
N GLY A 172 -18.36 -25.11 16.04
CA GLY A 172 -19.81 -24.86 15.96
C GLY A 172 -20.16 -23.54 15.26
N VAL A 173 -19.17 -22.89 14.63
CA VAL A 173 -19.32 -21.64 13.89
C VAL A 173 -19.14 -21.96 12.41
N ASP A 174 -20.09 -21.53 11.60
CA ASP A 174 -19.97 -21.55 10.15
C ASP A 174 -18.92 -20.50 9.75
N VAL A 175 -17.70 -20.93 9.39
CA VAL A 175 -16.63 -20.01 9.04
C VAL A 175 -17.03 -19.26 7.78
N LYS A 176 -17.34 -17.96 7.94
CA LYS A 176 -17.73 -17.10 6.82
C LYS A 176 -16.65 -17.14 5.72
N PRO A 177 -17.01 -17.29 4.44
CA PRO A 177 -16.04 -17.34 3.33
C PRO A 177 -15.03 -16.19 3.31
N ALA A 178 -15.42 -14.99 3.75
CA ALA A 178 -14.53 -13.84 3.86
C ALA A 178 -13.36 -14.06 4.85
N VAL A 179 -13.60 -14.75 5.96
CA VAL A 179 -12.58 -15.05 6.98
C VAL A 179 -11.61 -16.10 6.45
N PHE A 180 -12.12 -17.10 5.73
CA PHE A 180 -11.31 -18.09 5.05
C PHE A 180 -10.39 -17.45 3.99
N VAL A 181 -10.94 -16.60 3.13
CA VAL A 181 -10.16 -15.90 2.08
C VAL A 181 -9.07 -15.03 2.70
N ALA A 182 -9.36 -14.35 3.82
CA ALA A 182 -8.36 -13.56 4.54
C ALA A 182 -7.24 -14.43 5.13
N ALA A 183 -7.59 -15.55 5.79
CA ALA A 183 -6.61 -16.48 6.37
C ALA A 183 -5.75 -17.15 5.30
N ALA A 184 -6.35 -17.62 4.19
CA ALA A 184 -5.64 -18.20 3.05
C ALA A 184 -4.71 -17.18 2.39
N THR A 185 -5.16 -15.93 2.23
CA THR A 185 -4.31 -14.86 1.69
C THR A 185 -3.11 -14.60 2.59
N LYS A 186 -3.29 -14.57 3.91
CA LYS A 186 -2.16 -14.38 4.84
C LYS A 186 -1.18 -15.57 4.85
N TYR A 187 -1.72 -16.78 4.71
CA TYR A 187 -0.91 -17.98 4.47
C TYR A 187 -0.03 -17.80 3.23
N PHE A 188 -0.62 -17.42 2.09
CA PHE A 188 0.11 -17.27 0.83
C PHE A 188 1.16 -16.16 0.88
N GLU A 189 0.84 -15.01 1.49
CA GLU A 189 1.77 -13.90 1.70
C GLU A 189 3.07 -14.38 2.39
N SER A 190 2.91 -15.28 3.36
CA SER A 190 4.01 -15.73 4.24
C SER A 190 4.73 -16.97 3.72
N ALA A 191 4.00 -17.85 3.04
CA ALA A 191 4.51 -19.13 2.56
C ALA A 191 5.02 -19.07 1.11
N LEU A 192 4.44 -18.22 0.28
CA LEU A 192 4.72 -18.16 -1.17
C LEU A 192 5.44 -16.87 -1.51
N ASP A 193 4.70 -15.77 -1.50
CA ASP A 193 5.23 -14.43 -1.75
C ASP A 193 4.22 -13.36 -1.32
N PRO A 194 4.67 -12.12 -1.05
CA PRO A 194 3.86 -10.97 -0.61
C PRO A 194 2.58 -10.64 -1.35
N HIS A 195 2.45 -11.09 -2.61
CA HIS A 195 1.33 -10.69 -3.48
C HIS A 195 0.55 -11.87 -4.03
N THR A 196 0.87 -13.11 -3.62
CA THR A 196 -0.04 -14.22 -3.90
C THR A 196 -1.24 -14.12 -2.96
N SER A 197 -2.44 -14.07 -3.55
CA SER A 197 -3.68 -13.89 -2.80
C SER A 197 -4.82 -14.70 -3.42
N MET A 198 -5.81 -15.00 -2.60
CA MET A 198 -7.10 -15.52 -3.06
C MET A 198 -8.13 -14.41 -2.94
N ARG A 199 -9.04 -14.31 -3.90
CA ARG A 199 -10.12 -13.32 -3.87
C ARG A 199 -11.38 -13.84 -4.55
N PRO A 200 -12.55 -13.27 -4.28
CA PRO A 200 -13.76 -13.54 -5.05
C PRO A 200 -13.55 -13.29 -6.55
N THR A 201 -14.31 -13.95 -7.41
CA THR A 201 -14.29 -13.66 -8.86
C THR A 201 -14.75 -12.24 -9.15
N LYS A 202 -14.42 -11.76 -10.35
CA LYS A 202 -14.81 -10.43 -10.80
C LYS A 202 -16.34 -10.27 -10.82
N GLU A 203 -17.05 -11.33 -11.17
CA GLU A 203 -18.52 -11.40 -11.17
C GLU A 203 -19.07 -11.22 -9.74
N MET A 204 -18.47 -11.86 -8.73
CA MET A 204 -18.86 -11.69 -7.33
C MET A 204 -18.43 -10.33 -6.76
N GLU A 205 -17.26 -9.82 -7.14
CA GLU A 205 -16.83 -8.46 -6.80
C GLU A 205 -17.79 -7.43 -7.40
N LEU A 206 -18.26 -7.63 -8.64
CA LEU A 206 -19.23 -6.76 -9.30
C LEU A 206 -20.61 -6.87 -8.65
N ALA A 207 -21.12 -8.06 -8.36
CA ALA A 207 -22.39 -8.25 -7.63
C ALA A 207 -22.36 -7.60 -6.24
N SER A 208 -21.22 -7.68 -5.53
CA SER A 208 -21.01 -7.02 -4.23
C SER A 208 -20.96 -5.49 -4.35
N ARG A 209 -20.48 -4.97 -5.50
CA ARG A 209 -20.48 -3.53 -5.81
C ARG A 209 -21.83 -3.04 -6.33
N GLU A 210 -22.60 -3.88 -7.02
CA GLU A 210 -23.96 -3.61 -7.50
C GLU A 210 -24.97 -3.55 -6.36
N ASN A 211 -24.71 -4.21 -5.23
CA ASN A 211 -25.41 -3.97 -3.97
C ASN A 211 -25.24 -2.52 -3.43
N GLY A 212 -24.50 -1.63 -4.13
CA GLY A 212 -24.87 -0.22 -4.33
C GLY A 212 -24.74 0.76 -3.15
N GLU A 213 -24.73 0.29 -1.92
CA GLU A 213 -24.88 1.16 -0.73
C GLU A 213 -23.59 1.90 -0.32
N SER A 214 -22.42 1.40 -0.73
CA SER A 214 -21.13 1.90 -0.23
C SER A 214 -20.60 3.17 -0.93
N PHE A 215 -21.18 3.57 -2.07
CA PHE A 215 -20.72 4.75 -2.84
C PHE A 215 -21.78 5.83 -3.04
N VAL A 216 -22.95 5.70 -2.41
CA VAL A 216 -24.01 6.72 -2.47
C VAL A 216 -23.95 7.57 -1.20
N GLY A 217 -23.78 8.88 -1.36
CA GLY A 217 -23.68 9.82 -0.25
C GLY A 217 -23.70 11.27 -0.74
N ILE A 218 -23.11 12.18 0.03
CA ILE A 218 -23.16 13.62 -0.27
C ILE A 218 -21.95 14.15 -1.04
N GLY A 219 -20.79 13.48 -0.97
CA GLY A 219 -19.60 13.80 -1.77
C GLY A 219 -18.73 14.92 -1.22
N ILE A 220 -18.29 14.77 0.02
CA ILE A 220 -17.32 15.66 0.68
C ILE A 220 -16.11 14.86 1.19
N GLU A 221 -14.97 15.53 1.30
CA GLU A 221 -13.86 15.11 2.17
C GLU A 221 -13.88 16.00 3.41
N PHE A 222 -13.61 15.43 4.58
CA PHE A 222 -13.70 16.16 5.84
C PHE A 222 -12.56 15.84 6.79
N VAL A 223 -12.43 16.69 7.82
CA VAL A 223 -11.60 16.45 9.00
C VAL A 223 -12.53 16.46 10.21
N LYS A 224 -12.39 15.48 11.10
CA LYS A 224 -13.17 15.42 12.33
C LYS A 224 -12.78 16.56 13.29
N LEU A 225 -13.79 17.16 13.91
CA LEU A 225 -13.66 18.13 15.00
C LEU A 225 -14.39 17.59 16.24
N GLU A 226 -14.21 18.23 17.39
CA GLU A 226 -14.93 17.85 18.60
C GLU A 226 -16.45 18.03 18.45
N GLN A 227 -16.86 19.13 17.80
CA GLN A 227 -18.25 19.50 17.58
C GLN A 227 -18.92 18.85 16.36
N GLY A 228 -18.18 18.09 15.55
CA GLY A 228 -18.69 17.49 14.31
C GLY A 228 -17.58 17.26 13.29
N LEU A 229 -17.78 17.75 12.06
CA LEU A 229 -16.75 17.67 11.01
C LEU A 229 -16.58 19.00 10.28
N MET A 230 -15.37 19.28 9.80
CA MET A 230 -15.09 20.39 8.89
C MET A 230 -14.93 19.86 7.47
N VAL A 231 -15.64 20.46 6.52
CA VAL A 231 -15.53 20.16 5.10
C VAL A 231 -14.17 20.63 4.59
N LYS A 232 -13.31 19.69 4.21
CA LYS A 232 -12.01 19.98 3.60
C LYS A 232 -12.16 20.27 2.10
N ARG A 233 -12.96 19.46 1.41
CA ARG A 233 -13.16 19.53 -0.05
C ARG A 233 -14.56 19.06 -0.42
N VAL A 234 -15.16 19.70 -1.42
CA VAL A 234 -16.44 19.28 -1.99
C VAL A 234 -16.19 18.69 -3.38
N LEU A 235 -16.71 17.49 -3.64
CA LEU A 235 -16.51 16.81 -4.91
C LEU A 235 -17.37 17.47 -5.99
N LYS A 236 -16.78 17.79 -7.15
CA LYS A 236 -17.48 18.44 -8.26
C LYS A 236 -18.60 17.53 -8.79
N GLY A 237 -19.80 18.07 -8.96
CA GLY A 237 -20.97 17.32 -9.43
C GLY A 237 -21.65 16.45 -8.37
N SER A 238 -21.16 16.45 -7.13
CA SER A 238 -21.79 15.75 -6.01
C SER A 238 -23.08 16.44 -5.52
N GLY A 239 -23.86 15.72 -4.72
CA GLY A 239 -25.02 16.29 -4.03
C GLY A 239 -24.66 17.54 -3.21
N ALA A 240 -23.60 17.47 -2.41
CA ALA A 240 -23.14 18.58 -1.58
C ALA A 240 -22.71 19.79 -2.41
N GLY A 241 -22.00 19.55 -3.52
CA GLY A 241 -21.60 20.61 -4.45
C GLY A 241 -22.79 21.31 -5.10
N LEU A 242 -23.81 20.55 -5.51
CA LEU A 242 -25.04 21.10 -6.09
C LEU A 242 -25.90 21.84 -5.04
N ALA A 243 -25.83 21.43 -3.78
CA ALA A 243 -26.55 22.04 -2.66
C ALA A 243 -25.82 23.26 -2.04
N GLY A 244 -24.63 23.62 -2.55
CA GLY A 244 -23.91 24.81 -2.10
C GLY A 244 -23.10 24.66 -0.81
N VAL A 245 -22.74 23.42 -0.43
CA VAL A 245 -21.73 23.15 0.61
C VAL A 245 -20.37 23.66 0.14
N GLN A 246 -19.58 24.21 1.07
CA GLN A 246 -18.28 24.83 0.79
C GLN A 246 -17.18 24.23 1.66
N ALA A 247 -15.94 24.29 1.19
CA ALA A 247 -14.79 24.01 2.04
C ALA A 247 -14.72 25.04 3.18
N GLY A 248 -14.45 24.58 4.39
CA GLY A 248 -14.47 25.37 5.62
C GLY A 248 -15.79 25.29 6.41
N ASP A 249 -16.86 24.75 5.81
CA ASP A 249 -18.13 24.50 6.53
C ASP A 249 -17.94 23.53 7.69
N ILE A 250 -18.55 23.81 8.84
CA ILE A 250 -18.58 22.88 9.98
C ILE A 250 -19.95 22.23 10.06
N VAL A 251 -20.03 20.93 9.81
CA VAL A 251 -21.28 20.15 9.92
C VAL A 251 -21.39 19.61 11.34
N THR A 252 -22.43 20.04 12.05
CA THR A 252 -22.67 19.69 13.47
C THR A 252 -23.74 18.62 13.65
N ALA A 253 -24.63 18.44 12.67
CA ALA A 253 -25.65 17.41 12.67
C ALA A 253 -26.07 17.01 11.24
N ALA A 254 -26.68 15.82 11.12
CA ALA A 254 -27.38 15.38 9.92
C ALA A 254 -28.68 14.67 10.28
N ASP A 255 -29.78 15.03 9.62
CA ASP A 255 -31.16 14.56 9.91
C ASP A 255 -31.51 14.65 11.41
N GLY A 256 -31.05 15.73 12.06
CA GLY A 256 -31.27 15.98 13.49
C GLY A 256 -30.35 15.17 14.43
N LYS A 257 -29.52 14.25 13.92
CA LYS A 257 -28.53 13.52 14.71
C LYS A 257 -27.25 14.34 14.84
N ALA A 258 -26.93 14.75 16.07
CA ALA A 258 -25.69 15.47 16.37
C ALA A 258 -24.46 14.60 16.09
N PHE A 259 -23.43 15.22 15.50
CA PHE A 259 -22.16 14.56 15.19
C PHE A 259 -21.15 14.59 16.35
N LYS A 260 -21.38 15.45 17.34
CA LYS A 260 -20.55 15.50 18.55
C LYS A 260 -20.48 14.11 19.21
N GLY A 261 -19.26 13.60 19.37
CA GLY A 261 -18.98 12.30 19.99
C GLY A 261 -19.11 11.07 19.08
N LEU A 262 -19.54 11.21 17.82
CA LEU A 262 -19.60 10.10 16.87
C LEU A 262 -18.22 9.72 16.33
N SER A 263 -18.03 8.44 15.95
CA SER A 263 -16.87 8.01 15.16
C SER A 263 -16.96 8.51 13.71
N ASP A 264 -15.85 8.47 12.97
CA ASP A 264 -15.86 8.84 11.54
C ASP A 264 -16.84 7.96 10.75
N ASP A 265 -16.85 6.65 11.05
CA ASP A 265 -17.74 5.68 10.41
C ASP A 265 -19.22 5.98 10.70
N ASP A 266 -19.55 6.36 11.93
CA ASP A 266 -20.92 6.72 12.32
C ASP A 266 -21.39 8.00 11.63
N MET A 267 -20.53 9.02 11.52
CA MET A 267 -20.85 10.25 10.79
C MET A 267 -21.07 9.95 9.30
N VAL A 268 -20.21 9.12 8.70
CA VAL A 268 -20.34 8.67 7.32
C VAL A 268 -21.63 7.89 7.10
N ALA A 269 -21.99 6.99 8.02
CA ALA A 269 -23.20 6.19 7.92
C ALA A 269 -24.47 7.05 7.84
N VAL A 270 -24.54 8.15 8.59
CA VAL A 270 -25.70 9.08 8.57
C VAL A 270 -25.78 9.85 7.24
N MET A 271 -24.63 10.25 6.70
CA MET A 271 -24.57 10.98 5.43
C MET A 271 -24.79 10.09 4.20
N ARG A 272 -24.59 8.77 4.33
CA ARG A 272 -24.91 7.77 3.30
C ARG A 272 -26.37 7.37 3.34
N GLY A 273 -26.82 6.70 2.28
CA GLY A 273 -28.21 6.26 2.12
C GLY A 273 -28.54 5.96 0.67
N VAL A 274 -29.79 5.62 0.40
CA VAL A 274 -30.27 5.24 -0.94
C VAL A 274 -30.13 6.42 -1.92
N GLU A 275 -29.80 6.12 -3.17
CA GLU A 275 -29.61 7.15 -4.20
C GLU A 275 -30.89 7.96 -4.42
N ASN A 276 -30.73 9.26 -4.65
CA ASN A 276 -31.81 10.24 -4.81
C ASN A 276 -32.65 10.51 -3.54
N THR A 277 -32.32 9.91 -2.40
CA THR A 277 -32.87 10.36 -1.10
C THR A 277 -32.18 11.63 -0.62
N THR A 278 -32.79 12.34 0.33
CA THR A 278 -32.24 13.59 0.87
C THR A 278 -31.72 13.38 2.29
N VAL A 279 -30.64 14.08 2.64
CA VAL A 279 -30.15 14.27 4.02
C VAL A 279 -30.09 15.76 4.31
N LYS A 280 -30.55 16.18 5.48
CA LYS A 280 -30.52 17.57 5.94
C LYS A 280 -29.31 17.76 6.85
N LEU A 281 -28.30 18.50 6.39
CA LEU A 281 -27.16 18.86 7.22
C LEU A 281 -27.43 20.14 7.98
N THR A 282 -27.02 20.20 9.25
CA THR A 282 -26.90 21.45 10.00
C THR A 282 -25.44 21.89 9.92
N VAL A 283 -25.24 23.06 9.30
CA VAL A 283 -23.93 23.60 8.92
C VAL A 283 -23.72 24.95 9.58
N GLU A 284 -22.55 25.12 10.19
CA GLU A 284 -22.05 26.41 10.64
C GLU A 284 -21.06 26.98 9.61
N ARG A 285 -21.40 28.16 9.08
CA ARG A 285 -20.56 28.91 8.14
C ARG A 285 -20.48 30.36 8.61
N ASN A 286 -19.27 30.87 8.82
CA ASN A 286 -19.04 32.25 9.31
C ASN A 286 -19.87 32.58 10.57
N LEU A 287 -19.86 31.68 11.56
CA LEU A 287 -20.62 31.78 12.81
C LEU A 287 -22.16 31.81 12.66
N LYS A 288 -22.69 31.49 11.47
CA LYS A 288 -24.13 31.35 11.24
C LYS A 288 -24.47 29.89 11.03
N VAL A 289 -25.48 29.42 11.75
CA VAL A 289 -26.04 28.09 11.60
C VAL A 289 -27.12 28.12 10.51
N MET A 290 -27.06 27.18 9.58
CA MET A 290 -28.04 26.98 8.52
C MET A 290 -28.22 25.51 8.22
N ASP A 291 -29.41 25.15 7.74
CA ASP A 291 -29.65 23.80 7.26
C ASP A 291 -29.53 23.73 5.73
N ILE A 292 -28.85 22.69 5.25
CA ILE A 292 -28.67 22.43 3.82
C ILE A 292 -29.21 21.03 3.52
N SER A 293 -30.27 20.97 2.72
CA SER A 293 -30.81 19.71 2.21
C SER A 293 -30.00 19.23 1.01
N ILE A 294 -29.45 18.03 1.11
CA ILE A 294 -28.55 17.46 0.12
C ILE A 294 -29.15 16.17 -0.43
N VAL A 295 -29.30 16.11 -1.76
CA VAL A 295 -29.68 14.88 -2.45
C VAL A 295 -28.47 13.95 -2.51
N ARG A 296 -28.59 12.75 -1.93
CA ARG A 296 -27.60 11.70 -2.01
C ARG A 296 -27.46 11.23 -3.46
N LYS A 297 -26.23 11.18 -3.95
CA LYS A 297 -25.91 10.73 -5.30
C LYS A 297 -24.80 9.69 -5.24
N LYS A 298 -24.70 8.86 -6.29
CA LYS A 298 -23.50 8.09 -6.52
C LYS A 298 -22.29 9.02 -6.59
N ILE A 299 -21.35 8.84 -5.68
CA ILE A 299 -20.13 9.64 -5.61
C ILE A 299 -19.16 9.10 -6.63
N VAL A 300 -19.04 9.84 -7.74
CA VAL A 300 -18.02 9.61 -8.74
C VAL A 300 -16.82 10.47 -8.36
N ASN A 301 -15.82 9.87 -7.69
CA ASN A 301 -14.53 10.51 -7.59
C ASN A 301 -13.85 10.36 -8.95
N PRO A 302 -13.61 11.45 -9.70
CA PRO A 302 -13.04 11.33 -11.04
C PRO A 302 -11.66 10.69 -10.94
N VAL A 303 -11.45 9.63 -11.74
CA VAL A 303 -10.17 8.91 -11.76
C VAL A 303 -9.10 9.78 -12.43
N VAL A 304 -9.51 10.54 -13.45
CA VAL A 304 -8.71 11.57 -14.11
C VAL A 304 -9.35 12.93 -13.82
N SER A 305 -8.57 13.87 -13.30
CA SER A 305 -9.01 15.27 -13.16
C SER A 305 -7.89 16.19 -13.62
N SER A 306 -8.26 17.36 -14.14
CA SER A 306 -7.28 18.33 -14.64
C SER A 306 -7.70 19.76 -14.40
N GLU A 307 -6.73 20.62 -14.13
CA GLU A 307 -6.91 22.06 -13.99
C GLU A 307 -5.69 22.82 -14.51
N SER A 308 -5.91 24.04 -15.02
CA SER A 308 -4.82 24.95 -15.37
C SER A 308 -4.40 25.76 -14.15
N MET A 309 -3.10 25.84 -13.93
CA MET A 309 -2.46 26.62 -12.87
C MET A 309 -1.56 27.66 -13.51
N ASN A 310 -1.64 28.91 -13.06
CA ASN A 310 -0.70 29.95 -13.46
C ASN A 310 0.51 29.93 -12.51
N PHE A 311 1.69 29.68 -13.07
CA PHE A 311 2.94 29.75 -12.34
C PHE A 311 3.94 30.61 -13.10
N ASN A 312 4.35 31.73 -12.49
CA ASN A 312 5.29 32.68 -13.08
C ASN A 312 4.89 33.14 -14.50
N GLY A 313 3.60 33.45 -14.70
CA GLY A 313 3.05 33.89 -15.99
C GLY A 313 2.81 32.77 -17.01
N LYS A 314 3.13 31.52 -16.67
CA LYS A 314 2.92 30.35 -17.54
C LYS A 314 1.70 29.55 -17.10
N SER A 315 0.84 29.20 -18.06
CA SER A 315 -0.25 28.25 -17.83
C SER A 315 0.28 26.82 -17.88
N ILE A 316 0.25 26.12 -16.76
CA ILE A 316 0.70 24.72 -16.61
C ILE A 316 -0.50 23.89 -16.20
N VAL A 317 -0.72 22.75 -16.87
CA VAL A 317 -1.87 21.89 -16.57
C VAL A 317 -1.48 20.84 -15.55
N TYR A 318 -2.14 20.86 -14.42
CA TYR A 318 -2.08 19.78 -13.44
C TYR A 318 -3.09 18.71 -13.82
N ILE A 319 -2.65 17.45 -13.87
CA ILE A 319 -3.49 16.28 -14.11
C ILE A 319 -3.29 15.31 -12.95
N ARG A 320 -4.37 14.98 -12.25
CA ARG A 320 -4.37 13.97 -11.20
C ARG A 320 -4.96 12.66 -11.73
N LEU A 321 -4.18 11.59 -11.64
CA LEU A 321 -4.62 10.23 -11.94
C LEU A 321 -4.57 9.38 -10.66
N THR A 322 -5.71 8.96 -10.13
CA THR A 322 -5.79 8.34 -8.81
C THR A 322 -5.54 6.82 -8.81
N ASN A 323 -5.79 6.14 -9.91
CA ASN A 323 -5.52 4.70 -10.11
C ASN A 323 -5.52 4.35 -11.61
N PHE A 324 -5.16 3.10 -11.94
CA PHE A 324 -5.18 2.56 -13.31
C PHE A 324 -6.21 1.42 -13.48
N MET A 325 -7.32 1.43 -12.71
CA MET A 325 -8.20 0.25 -12.60
C MET A 325 -9.26 0.16 -13.70
N TYR A 326 -9.67 1.30 -14.29
CA TYR A 326 -10.81 1.37 -15.19
C TYR A 326 -10.37 1.44 -16.65
N SER A 327 -11.07 0.73 -17.54
CA SER A 327 -10.71 0.62 -18.96
C SER A 327 -10.86 1.95 -19.72
N ASN A 328 -11.78 2.82 -19.30
CA ASN A 328 -12.05 4.11 -19.94
C ASN A 328 -11.01 5.20 -19.64
N ILE A 329 -10.05 4.95 -18.73
CA ILE A 329 -9.02 5.93 -18.34
C ILE A 329 -8.22 6.40 -19.54
N CYS A 330 -7.90 5.51 -20.48
CA CYS A 330 -7.17 5.87 -21.70
C CYS A 330 -7.88 6.95 -22.50
N ASP A 331 -9.18 6.78 -22.76
CA ASP A 331 -9.95 7.74 -23.56
C ASP A 331 -10.20 9.04 -22.80
N GLU A 332 -10.39 8.97 -21.49
CA GLU A 332 -10.54 10.16 -20.64
C GLU A 332 -9.26 10.99 -20.60
N PHE A 333 -8.11 10.35 -20.36
CA PHE A 333 -6.81 11.01 -20.33
C PHE A 333 -6.44 11.57 -21.72
N ALA A 334 -6.74 10.84 -22.80
CA ALA A 334 -6.54 11.31 -24.17
C ALA A 334 -7.35 12.58 -24.46
N ARG A 335 -8.62 12.64 -24.00
CA ARG A 335 -9.46 13.84 -24.13
C ARG A 335 -8.91 15.02 -23.34
N VAL A 336 -8.39 14.78 -22.13
CA VAL A 336 -7.71 15.81 -21.32
C VAL A 336 -6.51 16.36 -22.08
N ILE A 337 -5.60 15.51 -22.57
CA ILE A 337 -4.42 15.96 -23.33
C ILE A 337 -4.86 16.75 -24.57
N SER A 338 -5.76 16.20 -25.39
CA SER A 338 -6.25 16.85 -26.61
C SER A 338 -6.91 18.21 -26.35
N ALA A 339 -7.65 18.35 -25.26
CA ALA A 339 -8.34 19.59 -24.91
C ALA A 339 -7.37 20.69 -24.45
N TRP A 340 -6.34 20.30 -23.69
CA TRP A 340 -5.35 21.25 -23.17
C TRP A 340 -4.27 21.60 -24.18
N ASP A 341 -3.86 20.68 -25.07
CA ASP A 341 -2.88 20.96 -26.13
C ASP A 341 -3.43 21.94 -27.18
N LYS A 342 -4.76 22.04 -27.34
CA LYS A 342 -5.41 23.09 -28.14
C LYS A 342 -5.29 24.47 -27.52
N GLN A 343 -4.92 24.56 -26.25
CA GLN A 343 -4.71 25.81 -25.53
C GLN A 343 -3.21 26.14 -25.48
N ASN A 344 -2.89 27.42 -25.29
CA ASN A 344 -1.49 27.86 -25.19
C ASN A 344 -0.89 27.56 -23.81
N ILE A 345 -0.75 26.27 -23.48
CA ILE A 345 -0.15 25.81 -22.23
C ILE A 345 1.37 25.61 -22.38
N SER A 346 2.07 25.76 -21.25
CA SER A 346 3.52 25.65 -21.14
C SER A 346 4.01 24.26 -20.71
N GLY A 347 3.13 23.36 -20.27
CA GLY A 347 3.51 22.02 -19.84
C GLY A 347 2.48 21.36 -18.92
N TYR A 348 2.86 20.19 -18.42
CA TYR A 348 2.04 19.34 -17.57
C TYR A 348 2.72 18.97 -16.25
N VAL A 349 1.92 18.89 -15.19
CA VAL A 349 2.25 18.19 -13.95
C VAL A 349 1.34 16.97 -13.86
N LEU A 350 1.88 15.76 -13.95
CA LEU A 350 1.14 14.52 -13.74
C LEU A 350 1.28 14.06 -12.29
N ASP A 351 0.19 14.07 -11.53
CA ASP A 351 0.18 13.64 -10.13
C ASP A 351 -0.21 12.17 -9.98
N LEU A 352 0.77 11.35 -9.63
CA LEU A 352 0.65 9.92 -9.30
C LEU A 352 0.85 9.65 -7.80
N ARG A 353 0.87 10.67 -6.94
CA ARG A 353 0.99 10.51 -5.48
C ARG A 353 -0.15 9.64 -4.97
N SER A 354 0.13 8.69 -4.09
CA SER A 354 -0.88 7.78 -3.53
C SER A 354 -1.72 7.05 -4.59
N ASN A 355 -1.19 6.87 -5.80
CA ASN A 355 -1.79 6.03 -6.82
C ASN A 355 -1.17 4.62 -6.70
N PRO A 356 -1.94 3.61 -6.25
CA PRO A 356 -1.43 2.26 -5.98
C PRO A 356 -1.15 1.45 -7.26
N GLY A 357 -1.38 2.03 -8.44
CA GLY A 357 -1.22 1.39 -9.73
C GLY A 357 -2.54 0.84 -10.26
N GLY A 358 -2.48 -0.33 -10.89
CA GLY A 358 -3.61 -0.98 -11.56
C GLY A 358 -3.18 -1.66 -12.85
N ASN A 359 -3.99 -1.52 -13.90
CA ASN A 359 -3.78 -2.24 -15.15
C ASN A 359 -2.56 -1.69 -15.93
N VAL A 360 -1.61 -2.58 -16.24
CA VAL A 360 -0.36 -2.25 -16.95
C VAL A 360 -0.59 -1.75 -18.38
N LEU A 361 -1.67 -2.17 -19.05
CA LEU A 361 -2.02 -1.68 -20.39
C LEU A 361 -2.51 -0.23 -20.35
N ILE A 362 -3.22 0.16 -19.29
CA ILE A 362 -3.60 1.56 -19.08
C ILE A 362 -2.35 2.40 -18.79
N ALA A 363 -1.38 1.88 -18.03
CA ALA A 363 -0.08 2.53 -17.85
C ALA A 363 0.70 2.67 -19.17
N SER A 364 0.73 1.63 -20.02
CA SER A 364 1.32 1.71 -21.36
C SER A 364 0.72 2.83 -22.20
N CYS A 365 -0.60 2.99 -22.14
CA CYS A 365 -1.32 4.01 -22.87
C CYS A 365 -1.12 5.43 -22.32
N VAL A 366 -1.27 5.64 -21.01
CA VAL A 366 -0.98 6.93 -20.36
C VAL A 366 0.49 7.33 -20.54
N GLY A 367 1.42 6.40 -20.33
CA GLY A 367 2.84 6.62 -20.58
C GLY A 367 3.13 6.96 -22.05
N GLY A 368 2.44 6.29 -22.99
CA GLY A 368 2.54 6.55 -24.41
C GLY A 368 2.14 7.97 -24.83
N MET A 369 1.22 8.61 -24.12
CA MET A 369 0.83 10.00 -24.42
C MET A 369 1.98 10.98 -24.19
N PHE A 370 2.93 10.65 -23.31
CA PHE A 370 4.10 11.48 -23.04
C PHE A 370 5.37 10.97 -23.75
N LEU A 371 5.56 9.65 -23.83
CA LEU A 371 6.74 9.01 -24.40
C LEU A 371 6.68 8.86 -25.93
N GLY A 372 5.48 8.93 -26.51
CA GLY A 372 5.20 8.51 -27.88
C GLY A 372 4.90 7.02 -27.99
N ASN A 373 4.52 6.57 -29.18
CA ASN A 373 4.21 5.17 -29.48
C ASN A 373 5.46 4.30 -29.63
N ASN A 374 5.33 3.00 -29.35
CA ASN A 374 6.38 1.98 -29.54
C ASN A 374 7.64 2.17 -28.68
N LYS A 375 7.60 3.00 -27.64
CA LYS A 375 8.64 3.03 -26.61
C LYS A 375 8.38 1.89 -25.63
N VAL A 376 9.40 1.14 -25.23
CA VAL A 376 9.21 0.12 -24.19
C VAL A 376 8.98 0.83 -22.87
N ILE A 377 7.81 0.66 -22.26
CA ILE A 377 7.51 1.22 -20.93
C ILE A 377 8.08 0.32 -19.82
N SER A 378 8.07 -1.00 -20.03
CA SER A 378 8.60 -1.97 -19.07
C SER A 378 8.88 -3.32 -19.73
N TYR A 379 9.78 -4.10 -19.13
CA TYR A 379 10.01 -5.51 -19.44
C TYR A 379 9.43 -6.39 -18.34
N PHE A 380 8.87 -7.55 -18.68
CA PHE A 380 8.27 -8.50 -17.73
C PHE A 380 9.03 -9.81 -17.74
N GLU A 381 9.57 -10.23 -16.58
CA GLU A 381 10.20 -11.54 -16.39
C GLU A 381 9.15 -12.64 -16.48
N LYS A 382 9.29 -13.52 -17.46
CA LYS A 382 8.41 -14.66 -17.67
C LYS A 382 9.20 -15.96 -17.57
N LYS A 383 8.72 -16.90 -16.75
CA LYS A 383 9.27 -18.26 -16.72
C LYS A 383 8.74 -19.06 -17.89
N SER A 384 9.62 -19.72 -18.63
CA SER A 384 9.31 -20.62 -19.73
C SER A 384 10.05 -21.96 -19.57
N MET A 385 9.70 -22.96 -20.38
CA MET A 385 10.43 -24.24 -20.42
C MET A 385 11.91 -24.09 -20.82
N PHE A 386 12.28 -22.98 -21.46
CA PHE A 386 13.64 -22.66 -21.90
C PHE A 386 14.36 -21.70 -20.94
N GLY A 387 13.82 -21.48 -19.74
CA GLY A 387 14.36 -20.55 -18.75
C GLY A 387 13.61 -19.21 -18.69
N ILE A 388 14.28 -18.20 -18.17
CA ILE A 388 13.72 -16.87 -17.95
C ILE A 388 13.75 -16.05 -19.25
N GLN A 389 12.61 -15.53 -19.66
CA GLN A 389 12.43 -14.62 -20.79
C GLN A 389 11.98 -13.23 -20.30
N TYR A 390 12.15 -12.21 -21.13
CA TYR A 390 11.77 -10.83 -20.83
C TYR A 390 10.91 -10.26 -21.96
N ASP A 391 9.61 -10.18 -21.73
CA ASP A 391 8.66 -9.64 -22.71
C ASP A 391 8.60 -8.12 -22.57
N SER A 392 8.79 -7.38 -23.66
CA SER A 392 8.66 -5.92 -23.65
C SER A 392 7.20 -5.50 -23.79
N LEU A 393 6.77 -4.54 -22.97
CA LEU A 393 5.50 -3.85 -23.13
C LEU A 393 5.75 -2.50 -23.84
N PRO A 394 5.36 -2.35 -25.12
CA PRO A 394 5.43 -1.07 -25.80
C PRO A 394 4.31 -0.14 -25.35
N THR A 395 4.54 1.17 -25.48
CA THR A 395 3.54 2.22 -25.32
C THR A 395 2.59 2.27 -26.53
N LYS A 396 1.30 2.52 -26.25
CA LYS A 396 0.27 2.72 -27.27
C LYS A 396 -0.71 3.80 -26.87
N ALA A 397 -0.66 4.95 -27.53
CA ALA A 397 -1.50 6.11 -27.27
C ALA A 397 -2.19 6.61 -28.55
N SER A 398 -3.43 7.06 -28.39
CA SER A 398 -4.24 7.68 -29.44
C SER A 398 -3.85 9.14 -29.71
N VAL A 399 -3.25 9.81 -28.71
CA VAL A 399 -2.73 11.17 -28.79
C VAL A 399 -1.39 11.25 -28.07
N THR A 400 -0.54 12.17 -28.48
CA THR A 400 0.80 12.35 -27.90
C THR A 400 1.11 13.82 -27.74
N THR A 401 1.84 14.17 -26.68
CA THR A 401 2.31 15.53 -26.41
C THR A 401 3.81 15.54 -26.10
N ASP A 402 4.52 16.53 -26.62
CA ASP A 402 5.95 16.77 -26.37
C ASP A 402 6.18 17.90 -25.35
N LYS A 403 5.11 18.49 -24.84
CA LYS A 403 5.14 19.58 -23.86
C LYS A 403 5.98 19.19 -22.62
N PRO A 404 6.65 20.16 -21.98
CA PRO A 404 7.38 19.96 -20.72
C PRO A 404 6.55 19.20 -19.67
N LEU A 405 7.18 18.27 -18.94
CA LEU A 405 6.49 17.38 -18.00
C LEU A 405 7.24 17.28 -16.67
N SER A 406 6.49 17.33 -15.58
CA SER A 406 6.91 16.76 -14.30
C SER A 406 5.89 15.72 -13.82
N VAL A 407 6.35 14.77 -13.01
CA VAL A 407 5.52 13.71 -12.42
C VAL A 407 5.68 13.74 -10.91
N LEU A 408 4.58 13.91 -10.18
CA LEU A 408 4.59 13.87 -8.72
C LEU A 408 4.42 12.43 -8.24
N VAL A 409 5.28 12.00 -7.33
CA VAL A 409 5.23 10.67 -6.71
C VAL A 409 5.45 10.76 -5.19
N ASN A 410 4.92 9.81 -4.43
CA ASN A 410 5.24 9.66 -3.02
C ASN A 410 5.41 8.18 -2.67
N ALA A 411 5.67 7.87 -1.40
CA ALA A 411 5.86 6.51 -0.92
C ALA A 411 4.66 5.57 -1.16
N TYR A 412 3.49 6.09 -1.53
CA TYR A 412 2.27 5.32 -1.84
C TYR A 412 2.01 5.21 -3.35
N SER A 413 2.86 5.78 -4.19
CA SER A 413 2.86 5.55 -5.64
C SER A 413 3.43 4.16 -5.92
N ALA A 414 2.64 3.24 -6.49
CA ALA A 414 3.06 1.85 -6.64
C ALA A 414 2.75 1.27 -8.03
N SER A 415 3.44 0.17 -8.37
CA SER A 415 3.11 -0.70 -9.50
C SER A 415 2.99 0.06 -10.83
N ALA A 416 1.80 0.10 -11.47
CA ALA A 416 1.57 0.81 -12.73
C ALA A 416 2.02 2.30 -12.71
N SER A 417 1.92 2.97 -11.55
CA SER A 417 2.47 4.33 -11.36
C SER A 417 3.99 4.37 -11.49
N GLU A 418 4.67 3.33 -11.03
CA GLU A 418 6.12 3.16 -11.10
C GLU A 418 6.59 2.77 -12.51
N LEU A 419 5.76 2.07 -13.30
CA LEU A 419 6.01 1.87 -14.74
C LEU A 419 6.04 3.21 -15.48
N VAL A 420 5.01 4.04 -15.28
CA VAL A 420 4.89 5.35 -15.95
C VAL A 420 6.02 6.29 -15.52
N SER A 421 6.18 6.50 -14.21
CA SER A 421 7.23 7.39 -13.68
C SER A 421 8.64 6.87 -13.97
N GLY A 422 8.88 5.56 -13.84
CA GLY A 422 10.16 4.93 -14.15
C GLY A 422 10.54 5.07 -15.62
N ALA A 423 9.60 4.86 -16.54
CA ALA A 423 9.86 5.05 -17.96
C ALA A 423 10.09 6.54 -18.32
N ILE A 424 9.28 7.46 -17.79
CA ILE A 424 9.48 8.90 -17.99
C ILE A 424 10.86 9.36 -17.52
N ARG A 425 11.30 8.85 -16.36
CA ARG A 425 12.65 9.09 -15.82
C ARG A 425 13.73 8.52 -16.73
N ASP A 426 13.63 7.23 -17.07
CA ASP A 426 14.65 6.53 -17.83
C ASP A 426 14.83 7.16 -19.22
N TYR A 427 13.74 7.54 -19.89
CA TYR A 427 13.79 8.24 -21.19
C TYR A 427 14.12 9.74 -21.09
N ASN A 428 14.44 10.28 -19.91
CA ASN A 428 14.69 11.71 -19.68
C ASN A 428 13.54 12.61 -20.19
N ARG A 429 12.29 12.11 -20.15
CA ARG A 429 11.13 12.77 -20.75
C ARG A 429 10.51 13.82 -19.82
N GLY A 430 10.71 13.69 -18.51
CA GLY A 430 10.15 14.60 -17.52
C GLY A 430 10.80 14.46 -16.15
N TYR A 431 10.62 15.47 -15.30
CA TYR A 431 11.15 15.45 -13.95
C TYR A 431 10.23 14.70 -12.99
N ILE A 432 10.72 13.61 -12.39
CA ILE A 432 10.11 13.01 -11.19
C ILE A 432 10.38 13.90 -9.96
N VAL A 433 9.32 14.26 -9.24
CA VAL A 433 9.34 15.18 -8.08
C VAL A 433 8.62 14.55 -6.90
N GLY A 434 9.25 14.54 -5.72
CA GLY A 434 8.59 14.05 -4.51
C GLY A 434 9.43 13.18 -3.60
N GLN A 435 8.84 12.08 -3.16
CA GLN A 435 9.52 11.05 -2.38
C GLN A 435 9.72 9.80 -3.24
N THR A 436 10.68 8.96 -2.87
CA THR A 436 10.84 7.63 -3.49
C THR A 436 9.53 6.86 -3.40
N SER A 437 9.13 6.25 -4.51
CA SER A 437 7.87 5.50 -4.61
C SER A 437 7.89 4.19 -3.82
N PHE A 438 6.75 3.48 -3.79
CA PHE A 438 6.50 2.34 -2.92
C PHE A 438 7.46 1.16 -3.14
N GLY A 439 7.87 0.90 -4.39
CA GLY A 439 8.78 -0.18 -4.73
C GLY A 439 8.13 -1.53 -4.99
N LYS A 440 6.91 -1.57 -5.53
CA LYS A 440 6.30 -2.82 -5.99
C LYS A 440 6.69 -3.05 -7.44
N GLY A 441 7.66 -3.94 -7.67
CA GLY A 441 8.19 -4.32 -8.98
C GLY A 441 7.71 -5.69 -9.46
N SER A 442 6.68 -6.27 -8.84
CA SER A 442 6.13 -7.58 -9.16
C SER A 442 4.80 -7.47 -9.90
N TYR A 443 4.46 -8.52 -10.67
CA TYR A 443 3.14 -8.63 -11.30
C TYR A 443 2.51 -10.00 -11.05
N GLN A 444 1.18 -10.00 -11.01
CA GLN A 444 0.39 -11.17 -10.67
C GLN A 444 -0.38 -11.66 -11.90
N GLY A 445 -0.47 -12.99 -12.03
CA GLY A 445 -1.36 -13.68 -12.95
C GLY A 445 -2.53 -14.22 -12.14
N CYS A 446 -3.74 -13.86 -12.53
CA CYS A 446 -4.96 -14.29 -11.85
C CYS A 446 -5.71 -15.29 -12.70
N SER A 447 -6.11 -16.42 -12.11
CA SER A 447 -6.94 -17.43 -12.75
C SER A 447 -8.05 -17.88 -11.81
N PRO A 448 -9.25 -18.20 -12.32
CA PRO A 448 -10.27 -18.86 -11.53
C PRO A 448 -9.70 -20.14 -10.90
N LEU A 449 -10.09 -20.42 -9.67
CA LEU A 449 -9.73 -21.65 -8.98
C LEU A 449 -10.52 -22.81 -9.61
N GLN A 450 -9.81 -23.85 -10.04
CA GLN A 450 -10.46 -25.02 -10.64
C GLN A 450 -11.47 -25.64 -9.67
N ASN A 451 -12.66 -25.97 -10.17
CA ASN A 451 -13.79 -26.52 -9.42
C ASN A 451 -14.35 -25.61 -8.31
N GLN A 452 -13.86 -24.37 -8.17
CA GLN A 452 -14.39 -23.34 -7.27
C GLN A 452 -14.47 -22.02 -8.04
N GLY A 453 -15.38 -21.97 -9.03
CA GLY A 453 -15.52 -20.87 -9.99
C GLY A 453 -15.93 -19.52 -9.39
N GLU A 454 -16.11 -19.45 -8.08
CA GLU A 454 -16.38 -18.25 -7.27
C GLU A 454 -15.10 -17.61 -6.70
N LEU A 455 -13.97 -18.30 -6.78
CA LEU A 455 -12.67 -17.81 -6.29
C LEU A 455 -11.66 -17.67 -7.42
N THR A 456 -10.81 -16.66 -7.31
CA THR A 456 -9.68 -16.38 -8.19
C THR A 456 -8.40 -16.41 -7.36
N VAL A 457 -7.41 -17.17 -7.82
CA VAL A 457 -6.06 -17.14 -7.26
C VAL A 457 -5.21 -16.21 -8.12
N CYS A 458 -4.62 -15.21 -7.50
CA CYS A 458 -3.62 -14.35 -8.10
C CYS A 458 -2.26 -14.74 -7.56
N SER A 459 -1.33 -15.13 -8.43
CA SER A 459 0.03 -15.53 -8.04
C SER A 459 1.07 -14.69 -8.73
N THR A 460 2.17 -14.38 -8.04
CA THR A 460 3.27 -13.63 -8.63
C THR A 460 3.93 -14.42 -9.76
N GLN A 461 3.96 -13.83 -10.95
CA GLN A 461 4.51 -14.46 -12.16
C GLN A 461 5.99 -14.12 -12.38
N GLY A 462 6.38 -12.92 -11.94
CA GLY A 462 7.74 -12.42 -12.08
C GLY A 462 7.84 -10.96 -11.67
N LEU A 463 9.01 -10.39 -11.92
CA LEU A 463 9.26 -8.97 -11.76
C LEU A 463 9.11 -8.23 -13.08
N PHE A 464 8.81 -6.94 -13.00
CA PHE A 464 8.95 -6.03 -14.12
C PHE A 464 10.12 -5.07 -13.90
N PHE A 465 10.63 -4.54 -15.02
CA PHE A 465 11.85 -3.74 -15.09
C PHE A 465 11.57 -2.47 -15.86
N ALA A 466 12.14 -1.37 -15.42
CA ALA A 466 12.14 -0.11 -16.15
C ALA A 466 12.94 -0.27 -17.47
N PRO A 467 12.85 0.67 -18.43
CA PRO A 467 13.60 0.61 -19.68
C PRO A 467 15.12 0.41 -19.50
N SER A 468 15.68 0.94 -18.41
CA SER A 468 17.08 0.72 -18.00
C SER A 468 17.42 -0.70 -17.54
N GLY A 469 16.44 -1.59 -17.43
CA GLY A 469 16.60 -2.95 -16.92
C GLY A 469 16.69 -3.07 -15.40
N ASN A 470 16.52 -1.98 -14.66
CA ASN A 470 16.42 -2.03 -13.20
C ASN A 470 14.98 -2.34 -12.77
N SER A 471 14.80 -3.24 -11.81
CA SER A 471 13.50 -3.40 -11.14
C SER A 471 13.36 -2.38 -10.02
N ASN A 472 12.16 -1.82 -9.87
CA ASN A 472 11.79 -1.00 -8.74
C ASN A 472 11.40 -1.84 -7.51
N GLN A 473 11.36 -3.18 -7.59
CA GLN A 473 11.04 -4.04 -6.45
C GLN A 473 11.92 -3.70 -5.24
N THR A 474 11.30 -3.40 -4.09
CA THR A 474 11.91 -2.97 -2.80
C THR A 474 12.69 -1.65 -2.84
N VAL A 475 12.84 -1.01 -3.99
CA VAL A 475 13.66 0.21 -4.18
C VAL A 475 12.79 1.42 -4.46
N GLY A 476 11.79 1.28 -5.34
CA GLY A 476 10.98 2.37 -5.86
C GLY A 476 11.67 3.16 -6.99
N ILE A 477 10.98 4.21 -7.42
CA ILE A 477 11.44 5.22 -8.36
C ILE A 477 11.91 6.41 -7.54
N GLU A 478 13.22 6.62 -7.54
CA GLU A 478 13.85 7.79 -6.93
C GLU A 478 13.54 9.06 -7.74
N PRO A 479 13.10 10.16 -7.08
CA PRO A 479 12.82 11.42 -7.74
C PRO A 479 14.10 12.19 -8.08
N HIS A 480 14.08 12.99 -9.15
CA HIS A 480 15.17 13.92 -9.42
C HIS A 480 15.17 15.08 -8.41
N ILE A 481 13.97 15.52 -8.01
CA ILE A 481 13.75 16.61 -7.05
C ILE A 481 13.07 15.99 -5.82
N SER A 482 13.85 15.70 -4.79
CA SER A 482 13.35 15.10 -3.55
C SER A 482 12.76 16.17 -2.63
N VAL A 483 11.43 16.14 -2.44
CA VAL A 483 10.67 17.08 -1.60
C VAL A 483 9.44 16.40 -1.01
N TYR A 484 9.02 16.85 0.17
CA TYR A 484 7.80 16.39 0.84
C TYR A 484 6.59 17.25 0.45
N MET A 485 5.37 16.82 0.84
CA MET A 485 4.14 17.52 0.49
C MET A 485 4.08 18.89 1.19
N ASN A 486 4.59 18.97 2.41
CA ASN A 486 4.72 20.20 3.16
C ASN A 486 6.16 20.72 3.15
N LYS A 487 6.32 22.05 3.26
CA LYS A 487 7.63 22.71 3.44
C LYS A 487 8.31 22.21 4.73
N GLU A 488 7.56 22.22 5.81
CA GLU A 488 7.96 21.58 7.07
C GLU A 488 7.57 20.11 7.01
N VAL A 489 8.57 19.25 6.97
CA VAL A 489 8.36 17.80 6.86
C VAL A 489 7.64 17.30 8.11
N GLN A 490 6.41 16.81 7.92
CA GLN A 490 5.72 16.17 9.03
C GLN A 490 6.35 14.79 9.29
N GLU A 491 6.36 14.38 10.56
CA GLU A 491 6.92 13.08 10.96
C GLU A 491 6.22 11.93 10.21
N SER A 492 4.90 12.03 10.02
CA SER A 492 4.08 11.09 9.25
C SER A 492 4.53 10.92 7.80
N GLU A 493 5.10 11.96 7.17
CA GLU A 493 5.60 11.90 5.81
C GLU A 493 6.97 11.21 5.71
N THR A 494 7.73 11.19 6.81
CA THR A 494 9.08 10.61 6.85
C THR A 494 9.05 9.08 7.05
N TYR A 495 8.03 8.58 7.75
CA TYR A 495 7.90 7.16 8.13
C TYR A 495 6.84 6.41 7.32
N ALA A 496 6.81 6.63 6.01
CA ALA A 496 5.92 5.90 5.13
C ALA A 496 6.39 4.45 4.92
N MET A 497 5.47 3.50 5.13
CA MET A 497 5.70 2.08 4.84
C MET A 497 5.84 1.88 3.33
N ARG A 498 6.95 1.27 2.90
CA ARG A 498 7.19 0.86 1.50
C ARG A 498 7.20 -0.67 1.42
N GLU A 499 7.30 -1.20 0.21
CA GLU A 499 7.30 -2.64 -0.08
C GLU A 499 8.20 -3.45 0.89
N VAL A 500 9.42 -2.99 1.13
CA VAL A 500 10.41 -3.69 1.96
C VAL A 500 10.05 -3.72 3.45
N GLN A 501 9.28 -2.74 3.93
CA GLN A 501 8.79 -2.68 5.31
C GLN A 501 7.44 -3.37 5.49
N MET A 502 6.59 -3.36 4.44
CA MET A 502 5.23 -3.88 4.52
C MET A 502 5.20 -5.41 4.66
N TYR A 503 6.18 -6.11 4.07
CA TYR A 503 6.17 -7.56 4.00
C TYR A 503 7.28 -8.20 4.81
N LEU A 504 6.97 -9.33 5.45
CA LEU A 504 7.95 -10.09 6.23
C LEU A 504 9.07 -10.67 5.35
N PHE A 505 8.70 -11.15 4.16
CA PHE A 505 9.61 -11.69 3.14
C PHE A 505 9.35 -10.99 1.80
N PRO A 506 9.81 -9.74 1.62
CA PRO A 506 9.62 -9.04 0.36
C PRO A 506 10.36 -9.78 -0.76
N LEU A 507 9.82 -9.72 -1.98
CA LEU A 507 10.53 -10.27 -3.14
C LEU A 507 11.84 -9.51 -3.33
N PRO A 508 12.96 -10.21 -3.60
CA PRO A 508 14.24 -9.56 -3.78
C PRO A 508 14.23 -8.69 -5.04
N THR A 509 14.94 -7.56 -4.98
CA THR A 509 15.21 -6.78 -6.19
C THR A 509 16.09 -7.56 -7.16
N LYS A 510 15.91 -7.32 -8.46
CA LYS A 510 16.71 -7.92 -9.54
C LYS A 510 17.07 -6.87 -10.57
N LYS A 511 18.12 -7.18 -11.35
CA LYS A 511 18.48 -6.47 -12.57
C LYS A 511 18.33 -7.41 -13.76
N MET A 512 17.81 -6.90 -14.87
CA MET A 512 17.73 -7.64 -16.12
C MET A 512 19.15 -7.86 -16.67
N PRO A 513 19.58 -9.12 -16.92
CA PRO A 513 20.96 -9.43 -17.32
C PRO A 513 21.41 -8.72 -18.60
N ASN A 514 20.54 -8.67 -19.61
CA ASN A 514 20.81 -8.07 -20.92
C ASN A 514 19.98 -6.80 -21.12
N ALA A 515 20.00 -5.91 -20.13
CA ALA A 515 19.32 -4.62 -20.22
C ALA A 515 19.81 -3.83 -21.45
N PRO A 516 18.91 -3.19 -22.23
CA PRO A 516 19.33 -2.39 -23.37
C PRO A 516 20.25 -1.25 -22.94
N ALA A 517 21.29 -0.97 -23.75
CA ALA A 517 22.09 0.23 -23.57
C ALA A 517 21.29 1.49 -23.97
N GLY A 518 21.48 2.57 -23.24
CA GLY A 518 20.81 3.85 -23.52
C GLY A 518 21.24 4.94 -22.55
N PRO A 519 20.96 6.21 -22.86
CA PRO A 519 21.26 7.34 -21.99
C PRO A 519 20.27 7.43 -20.81
N TRP A 520 20.09 6.31 -20.08
CA TRP A 520 19.06 6.19 -19.06
C TRP A 520 19.29 7.13 -17.89
N ASN A 521 18.22 7.82 -17.44
CA ASN A 521 18.21 8.59 -16.19
C ASN A 521 19.38 9.59 -16.05
N GLN A 522 19.72 10.24 -17.16
CA GLN A 522 20.76 11.26 -17.22
C GLN A 522 20.24 12.65 -16.84
N LEU A 523 18.93 12.89 -16.97
CA LEU A 523 18.28 14.13 -16.56
C LEU A 523 18.54 14.40 -15.08
N LYS A 524 19.05 15.59 -14.75
CA LYS A 524 19.28 16.04 -13.37
C LYS A 524 18.37 17.20 -13.03
N ALA A 525 18.04 17.35 -11.75
CA ALA A 525 17.24 18.48 -11.29
C ALA A 525 17.86 19.82 -11.73
N PRO A 526 17.06 20.78 -12.21
CA PRO A 526 17.53 22.08 -12.67
C PRO A 526 17.81 23.01 -11.47
N LYS A 527 18.77 22.63 -10.63
CA LYS A 527 19.01 23.21 -9.30
C LYS A 527 19.18 24.73 -9.32
N GLN A 528 19.91 25.27 -10.30
CA GLN A 528 20.13 26.71 -10.40
C GLN A 528 18.82 27.47 -10.68
N CYS A 529 18.01 26.97 -11.62
CA CYS A 529 16.72 27.57 -11.93
C CYS A 529 15.76 27.49 -10.72
N LEU A 530 15.69 26.34 -10.05
CA LEU A 530 14.85 26.17 -8.86
C LEU A 530 15.25 27.11 -7.72
N ARG A 531 16.56 27.30 -7.48
CA ARG A 531 17.07 28.26 -6.48
C ARG A 531 16.66 29.69 -6.80
N ASN A 532 16.74 30.09 -8.06
CA ASN A 532 16.38 31.44 -8.50
C ASN A 532 14.88 31.76 -8.28
N LEU A 533 14.01 30.73 -8.27
CA LEU A 533 12.57 30.89 -8.05
C LEU A 533 12.20 31.11 -6.56
N LYS A 534 13.13 30.90 -5.61
CA LYS A 534 12.91 31.12 -4.17
C LYS A 534 11.60 30.50 -3.66
N LEU A 535 11.36 29.23 -3.98
CA LEU A 535 10.07 28.55 -3.77
C LEU A 535 9.58 28.55 -2.32
N GLU A 536 10.48 28.56 -1.33
CA GLU A 536 10.10 28.68 0.08
C GLU A 536 9.39 30.01 0.36
N SER A 537 9.92 31.12 -0.16
CA SER A 537 9.28 32.43 -0.01
C SER A 537 7.95 32.50 -0.75
N VAL A 538 7.86 31.86 -1.91
CA VAL A 538 6.61 31.75 -2.68
C VAL A 538 5.55 30.98 -1.87
N TYR A 539 5.94 29.86 -1.26
CA TYR A 539 5.08 29.05 -0.40
C TYR A 539 4.57 29.86 0.80
N ASP A 540 5.48 30.53 1.52
CA ASP A 540 5.14 31.29 2.72
C ASP A 540 4.20 32.48 2.41
N GLN A 541 4.41 33.16 1.29
CA GLN A 541 3.57 34.29 0.86
C GLN A 541 2.18 33.84 0.37
N ALA A 542 2.08 32.69 -0.27
CA ALA A 542 0.85 32.20 -0.88
C ALA A 542 -0.05 31.41 0.09
N ALA A 543 0.47 31.00 1.25
CA ALA A 543 -0.28 30.29 2.31
C ALA A 543 -1.52 31.05 2.83
N SER A 544 -1.65 32.34 2.54
CA SER A 544 -2.80 33.17 2.92
C SER A 544 -3.84 33.39 1.81
N SER A 545 -3.55 33.08 0.54
CA SER A 545 -4.38 33.58 -0.58
C SER A 545 -4.64 32.61 -1.74
N ILE A 546 -3.83 31.56 -1.94
CA ILE A 546 -3.98 30.64 -3.10
C ILE A 546 -3.84 29.16 -2.65
N PRO A 547 -4.92 28.36 -2.71
CA PRO A 547 -4.95 27.01 -2.11
C PRO A 547 -3.87 26.02 -2.61
N TYR A 548 -3.49 26.02 -3.89
CA TYR A 548 -2.55 25.03 -4.42
C TYR A 548 -1.08 25.33 -4.07
N TYR A 549 -0.73 26.56 -3.70
CA TYR A 549 0.61 26.86 -3.19
C TYR A 549 0.83 26.36 -1.76
N LYS A 550 -0.20 25.82 -1.09
CA LYS A 550 -0.07 25.08 0.18
C LYS A 550 0.41 23.64 -0.01
N ASP A 551 0.62 23.21 -1.24
CA ASP A 551 1.23 21.92 -1.58
C ASP A 551 2.65 22.18 -2.11
N TYR A 552 3.64 22.03 -1.24
CA TYR A 552 5.04 22.35 -1.54
C TYR A 552 5.61 21.43 -2.62
N GLN A 553 5.16 20.19 -2.67
CA GLN A 553 5.55 19.24 -3.70
C GLN A 553 4.99 19.63 -5.07
N LEU A 554 3.71 20.01 -5.15
CA LEU A 554 3.10 20.52 -6.37
C LEU A 554 3.79 21.80 -6.85
N LEU A 555 4.11 22.72 -5.94
CA LEU A 555 4.89 23.93 -6.24
C LEU A 555 6.23 23.60 -6.91
N ASN A 556 6.94 22.60 -6.38
CA ASN A 556 8.19 22.11 -7.00
C ASN A 556 7.95 21.45 -8.37
N GLY A 557 6.82 20.77 -8.57
CA GLY A 557 6.41 20.24 -9.88
C GLY A 557 6.19 21.34 -10.92
N LEU A 558 5.42 22.38 -10.55
CA LEU A 558 5.20 23.55 -11.40
C LEU A 558 6.52 24.26 -11.73
N ALA A 559 7.39 24.42 -10.74
CA ALA A 559 8.72 25.00 -10.91
C ALA A 559 9.60 24.17 -11.85
N ALA A 560 9.58 22.84 -11.74
CA ALA A 560 10.34 21.94 -12.60
C ALA A 560 9.92 22.05 -14.08
N VAL A 561 8.61 22.15 -14.33
CA VAL A 561 8.06 22.41 -15.67
C VAL A 561 8.49 23.80 -16.17
N ASN A 562 8.38 24.83 -15.33
CA ASN A 562 8.83 26.18 -15.68
C ASN A 562 10.32 26.24 -16.04
N CYS A 563 11.15 25.44 -15.35
CA CYS A 563 12.59 25.32 -15.53
C CYS A 563 13.02 24.33 -16.64
N TRP A 564 12.09 23.78 -17.42
CA TRP A 564 12.40 22.76 -18.42
C TRP A 564 13.45 23.19 -19.45
N GLY A 565 13.45 24.46 -19.87
CA GLY A 565 14.42 25.00 -20.82
C GLY A 565 15.86 25.14 -20.27
N ALA A 566 16.08 24.89 -18.99
CA ALA A 566 17.39 24.96 -18.33
C ALA A 566 18.03 23.58 -18.10
N ARG A 567 17.56 22.55 -18.83
CA ARG A 567 17.98 21.14 -18.71
C ARG A 567 19.27 20.84 -19.45
#